data_AF-A0A6A5GLH5-F1
#
_entry.id   AF-A0A6A5GLH5-F1
#
_cell.length_a   1.000
_cell.length_b   1.000
_cell.length_c   1.000
_cell.angle_alpha   90.00
_cell.angle_beta   90.00
_cell.angle_gamma   90.00
#
_symmetry.space_group_name_H-M   'P 1'
#
loop_
_entity.id
_entity.type
_entity.pdbx_description
1 polymer ?
#
loop_
_entity_poly.entity_id
_entity_poly.type
_entity_poly.pdbx_seq_one_letter_code
_entity_poly.pdbx_strand_id
1 'polypeptide(L)'
;MCELILLMFVFVVSCGLLVGESISTCKCLDRIILLHNIGDFRIISSPNYPEPYCSGMNCNWHVVAPSNKFKIQFSADNLDLRKNIDDILFYDYSKPELLVNRTDNHRCTGDDLCHYTSHFQYLTICFKTSNMEDINNFGFQAVVTTRDLNGGKIRKPISETPVILFFRIKFLPLYASIKFFDYFLLDLFVKTYLDHE
;
A
#
# COMPACT_ATOMS: atom_id res chain seq x y z
N MET A 1 -40.10 -30.21 -15.43
CA MET A 1 -40.44 -29.04 -14.57
C MET A 1 -39.66 -29.02 -13.25
N CYS A 2 -39.30 -30.17 -12.66
CA CYS A 2 -38.52 -30.25 -11.42
C CYS A 2 -37.01 -29.92 -11.61
N GLU A 3 -36.42 -30.31 -12.74
CA GLU A 3 -35.00 -30.09 -13.08
C GLU A 3 -34.64 -28.60 -13.25
N LEU A 4 -35.53 -27.80 -13.86
CA LEU A 4 -35.29 -26.36 -14.06
C LEU A 4 -35.29 -25.58 -12.73
N ILE A 5 -36.16 -25.97 -11.78
CA ILE A 5 -36.25 -25.32 -10.47
C ILE A 5 -35.00 -25.62 -9.65
N LEU A 6 -34.48 -26.86 -9.71
CA LEU A 6 -33.27 -27.25 -9.01
C LEU A 6 -32.05 -26.47 -9.53
N LEU A 7 -31.94 -26.25 -10.84
CA LEU A 7 -30.88 -25.43 -11.44
C LEU A 7 -30.96 -23.96 -11.02
N MET A 8 -32.17 -23.37 -10.94
CA MET A 8 -32.32 -21.99 -10.47
C MET A 8 -31.91 -21.83 -8.99
N PHE A 9 -32.19 -22.82 -8.14
CA PHE A 9 -31.73 -22.81 -6.75
C PHE A 9 -30.21 -22.96 -6.63
N VAL A 10 -29.59 -23.81 -7.45
CA VAL A 10 -28.12 -23.95 -7.48
C VAL A 10 -27.46 -22.65 -7.94
N PHE A 11 -28.01 -21.96 -8.94
CA PHE A 11 -27.50 -20.65 -9.39
C PHE A 11 -27.63 -19.55 -8.33
N VAL A 12 -28.74 -19.49 -7.61
CA VAL A 12 -28.94 -18.52 -6.51
C VAL A 12 -28.01 -18.81 -5.33
N VAL A 13 -27.76 -20.09 -5.02
CA VAL A 13 -26.82 -20.49 -3.95
C VAL A 13 -25.37 -20.24 -4.36
N SER A 14 -24.99 -20.47 -5.63
CA SER A 14 -23.64 -20.13 -6.13
C SER A 14 -23.41 -18.62 -6.26
N CYS A 15 -24.46 -17.84 -6.54
CA CYS A 15 -24.39 -16.38 -6.57
C CYS A 15 -24.41 -15.77 -5.14
N GLY A 16 -25.08 -16.42 -4.19
CA GLY A 16 -25.18 -16.00 -2.79
C GLY A 16 -24.00 -16.37 -1.90
N LEU A 17 -23.16 -17.34 -2.30
CA LEU A 17 -21.95 -17.75 -1.55
C LEU A 17 -20.67 -17.01 -1.96
N LEU A 18 -20.74 -16.12 -2.96
CA LEU A 18 -19.60 -15.31 -3.43
C LEU A 18 -19.71 -13.83 -3.03
N VAL A 19 -20.53 -13.51 -2.04
CA VAL A 19 -20.25 -12.31 -1.21
C VAL A 19 -19.27 -12.76 -0.13
N GLY A 20 -18.04 -13.07 -0.55
CA GLY A 20 -16.93 -12.91 0.36
C GLY A 20 -16.92 -11.44 0.72
N GLU A 21 -17.30 -11.10 1.95
CA GLU A 21 -17.07 -9.77 2.49
C GLU A 21 -15.63 -9.41 2.15
N SER A 22 -15.42 -8.44 1.26
CA SER A 22 -14.16 -7.75 1.19
C SER A 22 -13.97 -7.15 2.57
N ILE A 23 -13.17 -7.80 3.43
CA ILE A 23 -12.90 -7.35 4.78
C ILE A 23 -12.09 -6.05 4.64
N SER A 24 -12.80 -4.94 4.43
CA SER A 24 -12.28 -3.59 4.57
C SER A 24 -12.15 -3.31 6.06
N THR A 25 -11.20 -3.96 6.73
CA THR A 25 -10.92 -3.64 8.13
C THR A 25 -10.15 -2.34 8.19
N CYS A 26 -10.86 -1.25 8.45
CA CYS A 26 -10.34 0.04 8.94
C CYS A 26 -9.61 -0.06 10.29
N LYS A 27 -9.04 -1.24 10.62
CA LYS A 27 -8.37 -1.52 11.88
C LYS A 27 -6.88 -1.29 11.70
N CYS A 28 -6.36 -0.34 12.45
CA CYS A 28 -4.93 -0.23 12.67
C CYS A 28 -4.48 -1.28 13.68
N LEU A 29 -3.39 -1.97 13.37
CA LEU A 29 -2.66 -2.78 14.33
C LEU A 29 -1.26 -2.19 14.41
N ASP A 30 -0.77 -1.99 15.63
CA ASP A 30 0.62 -1.64 15.84
C ASP A 30 1.49 -2.85 15.47
N ARG A 31 2.38 -2.65 14.48
CA ARG A 31 3.22 -3.73 13.95
C ARG A 31 4.68 -3.46 14.26
N ILE A 32 5.38 -4.49 14.72
CA ILE A 32 6.84 -4.48 14.83
C ILE A 32 7.42 -5.15 13.59
N ILE A 33 8.31 -4.45 12.90
CA ILE A 33 9.02 -4.93 11.72
C ILE A 33 10.49 -5.05 12.08
N LEU A 34 10.99 -6.28 12.10
CA LEU A 34 12.42 -6.57 12.27
C LEU A 34 13.04 -6.80 10.90
N LEU A 35 14.01 -5.97 10.53
CA LEU A 35 14.86 -6.17 9.37
C LEU A 35 16.17 -6.77 9.89
N HIS A 36 16.45 -8.03 9.57
CA HIS A 36 17.58 -8.79 10.13
C HIS A 36 18.82 -8.69 9.27
N ASN A 37 18.67 -8.54 7.95
CA ASN A 37 19.76 -8.58 6.99
C ASN A 37 19.75 -7.39 6.01
N ILE A 38 20.88 -7.22 5.31
CA ILE A 38 20.99 -6.31 4.16
C ILE A 38 20.10 -6.84 3.04
N GLY A 39 19.25 -5.97 2.49
CA GLY A 39 18.32 -6.35 1.42
C GLY A 39 16.98 -6.87 1.93
N ASP A 40 16.81 -7.04 3.25
CA ASP A 40 15.49 -7.26 3.82
C ASP A 40 14.58 -6.07 3.50
N PHE A 41 13.38 -6.39 3.06
CA PHE A 41 12.34 -5.42 2.82
C PHE A 41 11.01 -5.88 3.41
N ARG A 42 10.13 -4.93 3.67
CA ARG A 42 8.72 -5.16 3.98
C ARG A 42 7.87 -4.21 3.18
N ILE A 43 6.71 -4.70 2.77
CA ILE A 43 5.67 -3.86 2.18
C ILE A 43 4.70 -3.49 3.29
N ILE A 44 4.41 -2.21 3.42
CA ILE A 44 3.36 -1.69 4.30
C ILE A 44 2.39 -0.86 3.46
N SER A 45 1.14 -0.83 3.86
CA SER A 45 0.11 -0.08 3.16
C SER A 45 -0.88 0.52 4.15
N SER A 46 -1.57 1.57 3.73
CA SER A 46 -2.76 2.02 4.44
C SER A 46 -3.78 0.88 4.53
N PRO A 47 -4.60 0.83 5.61
CA PRO A 47 -5.74 -0.07 5.65
C PRO A 47 -6.60 0.09 4.41
N ASN A 48 -7.13 -1.04 3.91
CA ASN A 48 -7.94 -1.16 2.71
C ASN A 48 -7.25 -0.95 1.35
N TYR A 49 -6.00 -0.49 1.29
CA TYR A 49 -5.29 -0.34 0.01
C TYR A 49 -5.39 -1.64 -0.83
N PRO A 50 -5.80 -1.59 -2.12
CA PRO A 50 -5.87 -0.39 -2.98
C PRO A 50 -7.20 0.39 -2.93
N GLU A 51 -8.16 0.02 -2.09
CA GLU A 51 -9.40 0.78 -1.86
C GLU A 51 -9.16 2.01 -0.96
N PRO A 52 -10.10 2.98 -0.94
CA PRO A 52 -9.98 4.16 -0.08
C PRO A 52 -9.78 3.82 1.40
N TYR A 53 -8.90 4.59 2.02
CA TYR A 53 -8.59 4.44 3.44
C TYR A 53 -9.64 5.12 4.32
N CYS A 54 -9.63 4.85 5.63
CA CYS A 54 -10.69 5.28 6.55
C CYS A 54 -10.33 6.53 7.36
N SER A 55 -11.32 7.21 7.94
CA SER A 55 -11.12 8.38 8.80
C SER A 55 -10.74 7.95 10.22
N GLY A 56 -10.13 8.85 10.97
CA GLY A 56 -9.80 8.66 12.39
C GLY A 56 -8.78 7.55 12.68
N MET A 57 -7.95 7.19 11.71
CA MET A 57 -6.95 6.13 11.86
C MET A 57 -5.68 6.65 12.53
N ASN A 58 -5.03 5.74 13.26
CA ASN A 58 -3.72 5.93 13.85
C ASN A 58 -2.97 4.59 13.80
N CYS A 59 -2.27 4.36 12.69
CA CYS A 59 -1.56 3.12 12.39
C CYS A 59 -0.07 3.29 12.62
N ASN A 60 0.54 2.44 13.45
CA ASN A 60 1.97 2.53 13.75
C ASN A 60 2.73 1.29 13.27
N TRP A 61 3.87 1.54 12.61
CA TRP A 61 4.86 0.53 12.30
C TRP A 61 6.17 0.89 12.99
N HIS A 62 6.61 0.03 13.90
CA HIS A 62 7.90 0.15 14.58
C HIS A 62 8.93 -0.71 13.87
N VAL A 63 9.79 -0.06 13.09
CA VAL A 63 10.80 -0.71 12.27
C VAL A 63 12.14 -0.69 13.02
N VAL A 64 12.79 -1.85 13.08
CA VAL A 64 14.09 -2.03 13.73
C VAL A 64 15.08 -2.59 12.72
N ALA A 65 16.15 -1.86 12.48
CA ALA A 65 17.30 -2.31 11.69
C ALA A 65 18.23 -3.20 12.52
N PRO A 66 19.10 -4.01 11.88
CA PRO A 66 19.93 -5.00 12.59
C PRO A 66 20.95 -4.38 13.54
N SER A 67 21.43 -3.16 13.23
CA SER A 67 22.37 -2.41 14.04
C SER A 67 22.39 -0.93 13.65
N ASN A 68 23.02 -0.09 14.48
CA ASN A 68 23.22 1.35 14.24
C ASN A 68 23.99 1.72 12.95
N LYS A 69 24.69 0.75 12.34
CA LYS A 69 25.38 0.91 11.05
C LYS A 69 24.40 0.97 9.89
N PHE A 70 23.21 0.38 10.04
CA PHE A 70 22.17 0.38 9.02
C PHE A 70 21.18 1.51 9.26
N LYS A 71 20.65 2.04 8.17
CA LYS A 71 19.53 2.99 8.15
C LYS A 71 18.30 2.32 7.58
N ILE A 72 17.13 2.82 7.95
CA ILE A 72 15.85 2.34 7.47
C ILE A 72 15.36 3.31 6.41
N GLN A 73 15.01 2.81 5.24
CA GLN A 73 14.48 3.60 4.15
C GLN A 73 13.02 3.24 3.92
N PHE A 74 12.15 4.25 3.91
CA PHE A 74 10.77 4.18 3.44
C PHE A 74 10.68 4.79 2.04
N SER A 75 9.99 4.11 1.12
CA SER A 75 9.74 4.61 -0.24
C SER A 75 8.31 4.27 -0.66
N ALA A 76 7.54 5.28 -1.01
CA ALA A 76 6.21 5.15 -1.56
C ALA A 76 6.07 6.09 -2.75
N ASP A 77 5.92 5.51 -3.94
CA ASP A 77 6.03 6.25 -5.20
C ASP A 77 4.66 6.80 -5.68
N ASN A 78 3.57 6.31 -5.08
CA ASN A 78 2.19 6.71 -5.39
C ASN A 78 1.41 6.92 -4.09
N LEU A 79 1.60 8.07 -3.46
CA LEU A 79 0.69 8.53 -2.41
C LEU A 79 -0.57 9.11 -3.04
N ASP A 80 -1.70 8.81 -2.39
CA ASP A 80 -2.96 9.49 -2.58
C ASP A 80 -3.58 9.70 -1.20
N LEU A 81 -3.26 10.84 -0.58
CA LEU A 81 -3.77 11.27 0.72
C LEU A 81 -4.43 12.64 0.61
N ARG A 82 -5.34 12.97 1.52
CA ARG A 82 -5.86 14.34 1.64
C ARG A 82 -4.75 15.29 2.09
N LYS A 83 -4.34 16.17 1.18
CA LYS A 83 -3.23 17.10 1.37
C LYS A 83 -3.43 18.03 2.57
N ASN A 84 -2.43 18.08 3.44
CA ASN A 84 -2.41 18.86 4.68
C ASN A 84 -3.52 18.50 5.70
N ILE A 85 -4.15 17.33 5.55
CA ILE A 85 -5.21 16.83 6.44
C ILE A 85 -4.81 15.49 7.05
N ASP A 86 -4.34 14.58 6.20
CA ASP A 86 -3.88 13.25 6.60
C ASP A 86 -2.38 13.13 6.35
N ASP A 87 -1.68 12.49 7.28
CA ASP A 87 -0.22 12.53 7.35
C ASP A 87 0.40 11.15 7.54
N ILE A 88 1.55 10.95 6.91
CA ILE A 88 2.53 9.94 7.31
C ILE A 88 3.64 10.66 8.07
N LEU A 89 3.82 10.29 9.33
CA LEU A 89 4.79 10.89 10.26
C LEU A 89 5.92 9.90 10.52
N PHE A 90 7.14 10.42 10.57
CA PHE A 90 8.35 9.63 10.79
C PHE A 90 9.03 10.08 12.08
N TYR A 91 9.36 9.12 12.94
CA TYR A 91 10.08 9.34 14.19
C TYR A 91 11.28 8.38 14.25
N ASP A 92 12.50 8.88 14.18
CA ASP A 92 13.70 8.05 14.33
C ASP A 92 14.42 8.28 15.65
N TYR A 93 15.08 7.23 16.14
CA TYR A 93 15.69 7.25 17.47
C TYR A 93 16.86 6.28 17.57
N SER A 94 17.85 6.63 18.39
CA SER A 94 19.05 5.83 18.64
C SER A 94 18.79 4.64 19.57
N LYS A 95 17.76 4.73 20.42
CA LYS A 95 17.34 3.73 21.42
C LYS A 95 15.80 3.67 21.51
N PRO A 96 15.18 2.52 21.82
CA PRO A 96 13.72 2.41 21.91
C PRO A 96 13.12 3.45 22.88
N GLU A 97 12.23 4.31 22.38
CA GLU A 97 11.61 5.39 23.14
C GLU A 97 10.09 5.45 22.88
N LEU A 98 9.33 5.92 23.88
CA LEU A 98 7.91 6.19 23.75
C LEU A 98 7.67 7.52 22.99
N LEU A 99 6.64 7.57 22.15
CA LEU A 99 6.28 8.76 21.34
C LEU A 99 5.58 9.88 22.15
N VAL A 100 6.02 10.16 23.38
CA VAL A 100 5.40 11.18 24.23
C VAL A 100 6.10 12.53 24.00
N ASN A 101 5.34 13.55 23.59
CA ASN A 101 5.81 14.93 23.38
C ASN A 101 6.96 15.06 22.37
N ARG A 102 7.04 14.15 21.41
CA ARG A 102 8.04 14.20 20.33
C ARG A 102 7.46 14.89 19.10
N THR A 103 8.27 15.75 18.49
CA THR A 103 8.03 16.27 17.14
C THR A 103 8.46 15.22 16.12
N ASP A 104 7.72 15.12 15.02
CA ASP A 104 8.11 14.28 13.88
C ASP A 104 9.43 14.78 13.26
N ASN A 105 10.24 13.85 12.79
CA ASN A 105 11.45 14.14 12.02
C ASN A 105 11.12 14.49 10.56
N HIS A 106 10.05 13.90 10.03
CA HIS A 106 9.58 14.13 8.67
C HIS A 106 8.08 13.84 8.54
N ARG A 107 7.47 14.44 7.53
CA ARG A 107 6.03 14.35 7.25
C ARG A 107 5.78 14.31 5.75
N CYS A 108 4.92 13.39 5.34
CA CYS A 108 4.38 13.33 4.00
C CYS A 108 2.85 13.49 4.05
N THR A 109 2.30 14.20 3.06
CA THR A 109 0.86 14.40 2.88
C THR A 109 0.56 14.69 1.40
N GLY A 110 -0.69 14.54 0.99
CA GLY A 110 -1.12 14.81 -0.39
C GLY A 110 -0.82 13.66 -1.35
N ASP A 111 -0.56 14.02 -2.60
CA ASP A 111 -0.17 13.14 -3.68
C ASP A 111 1.34 13.16 -3.96
N ASP A 112 1.82 12.23 -4.79
CA ASP A 112 3.21 12.07 -5.27
C ASP A 112 4.09 11.08 -4.47
N LEU A 113 5.39 11.36 -4.41
CA LEU A 113 6.45 10.51 -3.86
C LEU A 113 6.71 10.88 -2.40
N CYS A 114 6.70 9.89 -1.51
CA CYS A 114 7.19 10.03 -0.15
C CYS A 114 8.41 9.14 0.07
N HIS A 115 9.53 9.76 0.40
CA HIS A 115 10.78 9.07 0.69
C HIS A 115 11.35 9.58 2.01
N TYR A 116 11.73 8.65 2.88
CA TYR A 116 12.41 8.98 4.12
C TYR A 116 13.53 7.97 4.39
N THR A 117 14.67 8.45 4.88
CA THR A 117 15.76 7.60 5.37
C THR A 117 16.08 7.99 6.80
N SER A 118 15.99 7.03 7.71
CA SER A 118 16.25 7.27 9.13
C SER A 118 17.72 7.61 9.38
N HIS A 119 17.96 8.37 10.44
CA HIS A 119 19.30 8.64 10.97
C HIS A 119 19.79 7.52 11.89
N PHE A 120 18.88 6.70 12.42
CA PHE A 120 19.16 5.70 13.44
C PHE A 120 18.56 4.31 13.11
N GLN A 121 18.86 3.32 13.95
CA GLN A 121 18.44 1.93 13.76
C GLN A 121 16.97 1.67 14.08
N TYR A 122 16.26 2.64 14.63
CA TYR A 122 14.86 2.50 14.94
C TYR A 122 14.06 3.62 14.29
N LEU A 123 12.92 3.26 13.71
CA LEU A 123 12.02 4.15 13.02
C LEU A 123 10.58 3.78 13.35
N THR A 124 9.80 4.72 13.87
CA THR A 124 8.34 4.61 13.91
C THR A 124 7.75 5.38 12.74
N ILE A 125 6.93 4.70 11.95
CA ILE A 125 6.13 5.27 10.87
C ILE A 125 4.70 5.30 11.38
N CYS A 126 4.07 6.47 11.41
CA CYS A 126 2.70 6.65 11.87
C CYS A 126 1.85 7.20 10.72
N PHE A 127 0.82 6.45 10.31
CA PHE A 127 -0.20 6.97 9.40
C PHE A 127 -1.41 7.44 10.21
N LYS A 128 -1.66 8.74 10.16
CA LYS A 128 -2.70 9.40 10.94
C LYS A 128 -3.68 10.10 10.01
N THR A 129 -4.97 9.83 10.19
CA THR A 129 -6.03 10.48 9.41
C THR A 129 -6.94 11.30 10.32
N SER A 130 -7.47 12.40 9.78
CA SER A 130 -8.45 13.21 10.48
C SER A 130 -9.77 12.45 10.64
N ASN A 131 -10.61 12.88 11.58
CA ASN A 131 -11.96 12.34 11.75
C ASN A 131 -12.96 12.82 10.69
N MET A 132 -12.51 13.59 9.68
CA MET A 132 -13.38 14.03 8.59
C MET A 132 -13.76 12.85 7.70
N GLU A 133 -15.06 12.70 7.42
CA GLU A 133 -15.63 11.68 6.54
C GLU A 133 -15.39 12.03 5.05
N ASP A 134 -16.01 11.27 4.14
CA ASP A 134 -15.91 11.42 2.68
C ASP A 134 -14.49 11.26 2.11
N ILE A 135 -13.78 10.21 2.55
CA ILE A 135 -12.47 9.87 2.01
C ILE A 135 -12.65 9.08 0.72
N ASN A 136 -12.16 9.65 -0.39
CA ASN A 136 -12.09 9.00 -1.70
C ASN A 136 -10.64 8.72 -2.14
N ASN A 137 -9.68 8.97 -1.25
CA ASN A 137 -8.26 8.82 -1.51
C ASN A 137 -7.83 7.37 -1.24
N PHE A 138 -7.07 6.78 -2.15
CA PHE A 138 -6.70 5.36 -2.11
C PHE A 138 -5.59 5.02 -1.11
N GLY A 139 -4.89 6.02 -0.58
CA GLY A 139 -3.87 5.83 0.44
C GLY A 139 -2.50 5.57 -0.15
N PHE A 140 -1.81 4.53 0.34
CA PHE A 140 -0.46 4.22 -0.12
C PHE A 140 -0.10 2.75 0.02
N GLN A 141 0.85 2.32 -0.80
CA GLN A 141 1.69 1.15 -0.57
C GLN A 141 3.15 1.59 -0.62
N ALA A 142 3.93 1.14 0.35
CA ALA A 142 5.30 1.56 0.56
C ALA A 142 6.22 0.36 0.79
N VAL A 143 7.47 0.52 0.39
CA VAL A 143 8.56 -0.42 0.66
C VAL A 143 9.46 0.14 1.75
N VAL A 144 9.63 -0.64 2.81
CA VAL A 144 10.55 -0.37 3.93
C VAL A 144 11.75 -1.30 3.79
N THR A 145 12.96 -0.75 3.77
CA THR A 145 14.21 -1.50 3.52
C THR A 145 15.34 -1.09 4.46
N THR A 146 16.37 -1.92 4.58
CA THR A 146 17.66 -1.52 5.16
C THR A 146 18.56 -0.89 4.10
N ARG A 147 19.32 0.14 4.48
CA ARG A 147 20.46 0.67 3.74
C ARG A 147 21.73 0.53 4.57
N ASP A 148 22.79 0.02 3.94
CA ASP A 148 24.15 0.12 4.47
C ASP A 148 24.77 1.46 4.08
N LEU A 149 25.35 2.16 5.05
CA LEU A 149 26.10 3.40 4.83
C LEU A 149 27.41 3.17 4.05
N ASN A 150 27.89 1.92 3.96
CA ASN A 150 29.14 1.57 3.26
C ASN A 150 28.95 1.22 1.77
N GLY A 151 27.82 1.58 1.15
CA GLY A 151 27.72 1.65 -0.31
C GLY A 151 27.50 0.32 -1.04
N GLY A 152 27.07 -0.74 -0.35
CA GLY A 152 26.47 -1.90 -1.01
C GLY A 152 25.21 -1.47 -1.74
N LYS A 153 25.31 -1.20 -3.05
CA LYS A 153 24.18 -0.84 -3.92
C LYS A 153 23.19 -2.01 -3.95
N ILE A 154 22.20 -1.98 -3.07
CA ILE A 154 21.11 -2.96 -3.07
C ILE A 154 20.41 -2.80 -4.41
N ARG A 155 20.56 -3.81 -5.27
CA ARG A 155 19.66 -4.02 -6.40
C ARG A 155 18.28 -4.15 -5.78
N LYS A 156 17.33 -3.30 -6.14
CA LYS A 156 15.91 -3.54 -5.83
C LYS A 156 15.67 -5.04 -6.13
N PRO A 157 14.98 -5.81 -5.27
CA PRO A 157 14.51 -7.12 -5.71
C PRO A 157 13.75 -6.84 -7.01
N ILE A 158 14.27 -7.36 -8.12
CA ILE A 158 13.57 -7.34 -9.39
C ILE A 158 12.34 -8.18 -9.10
N SER A 159 11.20 -7.51 -8.91
CA SER A 159 9.92 -8.19 -8.85
C SER A 159 9.71 -8.81 -10.22
N GLU A 160 10.14 -10.05 -10.41
CA GLU A 160 9.74 -10.89 -11.55
C GLU A 160 8.32 -11.47 -11.36
N THR A 161 7.57 -10.97 -10.37
CA THR A 161 6.12 -10.97 -10.50
C THR A 161 5.76 -9.90 -11.52
N PRO A 162 4.95 -10.16 -12.55
CA PRO A 162 4.42 -9.11 -13.39
C PRO A 162 3.65 -8.17 -12.45
N VAL A 163 4.31 -7.07 -12.08
CA VAL A 163 3.63 -5.90 -11.56
C VAL A 163 2.76 -5.53 -12.72
N ILE A 164 1.47 -5.88 -12.65
CA ILE A 164 0.46 -5.31 -13.51
C ILE A 164 0.75 -3.82 -13.43
N LEU A 165 1.31 -3.28 -14.51
CA LEU A 165 1.58 -1.87 -14.66
C LEU A 165 0.20 -1.23 -14.52
N PHE A 166 -0.12 -0.76 -13.32
CA PHE A 166 -1.21 0.17 -13.13
C PHE A 166 -0.76 1.42 -13.86
N PHE A 167 -1.06 1.45 -15.17
CA PHE A 167 -0.90 2.64 -15.97
C PHE A 167 -1.61 3.75 -15.22
N ARG A 168 -0.87 4.83 -15.00
CA ARG A 168 -1.31 6.05 -14.34
C ARG A 168 -2.37 6.72 -15.22
N ILE A 169 -3.57 6.15 -15.29
CA ILE A 169 -4.71 6.80 -15.92
C ILE A 169 -5.32 7.70 -14.84
N LYS A 170 -4.84 8.95 -14.77
CA LYS A 170 -5.65 10.02 -14.19
C LYS A 170 -6.86 10.15 -15.11
N PHE A 171 -7.94 9.43 -14.80
CA PHE A 171 -9.23 9.63 -15.45
C PHE A 171 -9.69 11.06 -15.10
N LEU A 172 -9.33 12.01 -15.96
CA LEU A 172 -10.09 13.26 -16.09
C LEU A 172 -11.54 12.84 -16.33
N PRO A 173 -12.52 13.29 -15.53
CA PRO A 173 -13.91 12.89 -15.70
C PRO A 173 -14.48 13.64 -16.90
N LEU A 174 -14.13 13.17 -18.10
CA LEU A 174 -14.77 13.55 -19.34
C LEU A 174 -15.41 12.29 -19.90
N TYR A 175 -16.63 12.05 -19.40
CA TYR A 175 -17.75 11.48 -20.14
C TYR A 175 -17.36 10.41 -21.18
N ALA A 176 -17.23 9.15 -20.77
CA ALA A 176 -17.19 8.06 -21.73
C ALA A 176 -17.74 6.76 -21.14
N SER A 177 -18.82 6.30 -21.76
CA SER A 177 -19.60 5.11 -21.48
C SER A 177 -18.74 3.83 -21.40
N ILE A 178 -19.23 2.90 -20.58
CA ILE A 178 -18.81 1.53 -20.21
C ILE A 178 -18.25 0.62 -21.34
N LYS A 179 -18.12 1.06 -22.60
CA LYS A 179 -17.69 0.22 -23.73
C LYS A 179 -16.18 0.22 -24.04
N PHE A 180 -15.35 0.95 -23.30
CA PHE A 180 -13.91 1.03 -23.60
C PHE A 180 -13.06 -0.04 -22.88
N PHE A 181 -13.53 -0.57 -21.75
CA PHE A 181 -12.76 -1.51 -20.94
C PHE A 181 -12.64 -2.91 -21.57
N ASP A 182 -13.68 -3.36 -22.28
CA ASP A 182 -13.71 -4.70 -22.87
C ASP A 182 -12.77 -4.86 -24.07
N TYR A 183 -12.59 -3.80 -24.88
CA TYR A 183 -11.70 -3.85 -26.05
C TYR A 183 -10.21 -3.88 -25.67
N PHE A 184 -9.82 -3.15 -24.62
CA PHE A 184 -8.42 -3.07 -24.20
C PHE A 184 -7.91 -4.40 -23.60
N LEU A 185 -8.76 -5.12 -22.86
CA LEU A 185 -8.41 -6.42 -22.30
C LEU A 185 -8.29 -7.51 -23.38
N LEU A 186 -9.12 -7.44 -24.43
CA LEU A 186 -9.06 -8.37 -25.57
C LEU A 186 -7.76 -8.20 -26.37
N ASP A 187 -7.32 -6.97 -26.63
CA ASP A 187 -6.08 -6.72 -27.38
C ASP A 187 -4.81 -7.17 -26.62
N LEU A 188 -4.80 -7.06 -25.29
CA LEU A 188 -3.68 -7.51 -24.47
C LEU A 188 -3.59 -9.05 -24.43
N PHE A 189 -4.73 -9.74 -24.40
CA PHE A 189 -4.78 -11.21 -24.40
C PHE A 189 -4.29 -11.79 -25.73
N VAL A 190 -4.71 -11.22 -26.87
CA VAL A 190 -4.28 -11.68 -28.21
C VAL A 190 -2.77 -11.50 -28.40
N LYS A 191 -2.20 -10.40 -27.88
CA LYS A 191 -0.76 -10.13 -28.04
C LYS A 191 0.12 -11.07 -27.21
N THR A 192 -0.36 -11.50 -26.04
CA THR A 192 0.38 -12.43 -25.17
C THR A 192 0.33 -13.87 -25.69
N TYR A 193 -0.71 -14.23 -26.45
CA TYR A 193 -0.86 -15.57 -27.02
C TYR A 193 0.00 -15.79 -28.28
N LEU A 194 0.31 -14.73 -29.04
CA LEU A 194 1.09 -14.83 -30.29
C LEU A 194 2.62 -14.78 -30.11
N ASP A 195 3.12 -14.45 -28.92
CA ASP A 195 4.56 -14.48 -28.61
C ASP A 195 5.02 -15.84 -28.04
N HIS A 196 4.13 -16.85 -27.99
CA HIS A 196 4.40 -18.17 -27.43
C HIS A 196 4.32 -19.35 -28.42
N GLU A 197 4.27 -19.08 -29.74
CA GLU A 197 4.50 -20.08 -30.82
C GLU A 197 5.70 -19.73 -31.69
#